data_AF-A0A7K0Y1Q0-F1
#
_entry.id   AF-A0A7K0Y1Q0-F1
#
_cell.length_a   1.000
_cell.length_b   1.000
_cell.length_c   1.000
_cell.angle_alpha   90.00
_cell.angle_beta   90.00
_cell.angle_gamma   90.00
#
_symmetry.space_group_name_H-M   'P 1'
#
loop_
_entity.id
_entity.type
_entity.pdbx_description
1 polymer ?
#
loop_
_entity_poly.entity_id
_entity_poly.type
_entity_poly.pdbx_seq_one_letter_code
_entity_poly.pdbx_strand_id
1 'polypeptide(L)' 'MTELSGTYVPSTSEWVRNQVETYEKSAGTEGNTLLKTGIPVIIVTMRG' A
#
# COMPACT_ATOMS: atom_id res chain seq x y z
N MET A 1 5.39 -8.57 -18.55
CA MET A 1 5.42 -7.67 -17.38
C MET A 1 6.84 -7.71 -16.85
N THR A 2 7.62 -6.65 -17.01
CA THR A 2 8.98 -6.61 -16.44
C THR A 2 8.84 -6.55 -14.93
N GLU A 3 9.36 -7.54 -14.22
CA GLU A 3 9.33 -7.54 -12.75
C GLU A 3 10.18 -6.38 -12.22
N LEU A 4 9.61 -5.64 -11.26
CA LEU A 4 10.34 -4.63 -10.50
C LEU A 4 11.38 -5.35 -9.63
N SER A 5 12.68 -5.14 -9.90
CA SER A 5 13.76 -5.68 -9.08
C SER A 5 14.13 -4.72 -7.95
N GLY A 6 14.37 -5.26 -6.75
CA GLY A 6 14.82 -4.50 -5.57
C GLY A 6 14.15 -4.97 -4.27
N THR A 7 14.65 -4.49 -3.14
CA THR A 7 14.03 -4.70 -1.82
C THR A 7 12.98 -3.63 -1.59
N TYR A 8 11.77 -4.03 -1.18
CA TYR A 8 10.73 -3.09 -0.78
C TYR A 8 11.22 -2.21 0.38
N VAL A 9 11.16 -0.89 0.19
CA VAL A 9 11.45 0.09 1.24
C VAL A 9 10.12 0.71 1.67
N PRO A 10 9.69 0.51 2.91
CA PRO A 10 8.38 1.00 3.34
C PRO A 10 8.39 2.52 3.53
N SER A 11 7.22 3.15 3.42
CA SER A 11 7.05 4.59 3.63
C SER A 11 7.58 5.03 5.00
N THR A 12 8.12 6.24 5.14
CA THR A 12 8.55 6.80 6.44
C THR A 12 7.38 7.06 7.38
N SER A 13 6.19 7.28 6.84
CA SER A 13 4.96 7.49 7.60
C SER A 13 4.41 6.16 8.13
N GLU A 14 4.28 6.04 9.45
CA GLU A 14 3.80 4.82 10.11
C GLU A 14 2.40 4.39 9.63
N TRP A 15 1.47 5.34 9.56
CA TRP A 15 0.09 5.05 9.13
C TRP A 15 0.03 4.52 7.70
N VAL A 16 0.92 4.97 6.81
CA VAL A 16 1.01 4.49 5.42
C VAL A 16 1.49 3.04 5.40
N ARG A 17 2.53 2.71 6.19
CA ARG A 17 3.04 1.34 6.28
C ARG A 17 1.97 0.37 6.78
N ASN A 18 1.28 0.74 7.85
CA ASN A 18 0.23 -0.09 8.43
C ASN A 18 -0.94 -0.29 7.46
N GLN A 19 -1.29 0.74 6.69
CA GLN A 19 -2.33 0.64 5.66
C GLN A 19 -1.92 -0.31 4.53
N VAL A 20 -0.70 -0.19 4.00
CA VAL A 20 -0.18 -1.07 2.96
C VAL A 20 -0.17 -2.52 3.43
N GLU A 21 0.34 -2.78 4.64
CA GLU A 21 0.37 -4.13 5.21
C GLU A 21 -1.04 -4.73 5.34
N THR A 22 -2.02 -3.94 5.79
CA THR A 22 -3.42 -4.37 5.92
C THR A 22 -4.06 -4.66 4.56
N TYR A 23 -3.82 -3.79 3.58
CA TYR A 23 -4.35 -3.94 2.23
C TYR A 23 -3.78 -5.19 1.56
N GLU A 24 -2.46 -5.41 1.66
CA GLU A 24 -1.80 -6.57 1.04
C GLU A 24 -2.21 -7.89 1.70
N LYS A 25 -2.28 -7.94 3.04
CA LYS A 25 -2.74 -9.14 3.77
C LYS A 25 -4.17 -9.53 3.45
N SER A 26 -5.02 -8.54 3.21
CA SER A 26 -6.45 -8.75 2.93
C SER A 26 -6.77 -8.88 1.45
N ALA A 27 -5.75 -8.86 0.57
CA ALA A 27 -5.94 -8.77 -0.88
C ALA A 27 -6.89 -7.62 -1.29
N GLY A 28 -6.84 -6.50 -0.55
CA GLY A 28 -7.59 -5.28 -0.84
C GLY A 28 -9.01 -5.22 -0.27
N THR A 29 -9.45 -6.18 0.56
CA THR A 29 -10.77 -6.09 1.23
C THR A 29 -10.75 -5.17 2.46
N GLU A 30 -9.59 -4.94 3.05
CA GLU A 30 -9.38 -4.05 4.20
C GLU A 30 -8.35 -2.96 3.88
N GLY A 31 -8.40 -1.82 4.58
CA GLY A 31 -7.47 -0.70 4.33
C GLY A 31 -7.64 -0.01 2.97
N ASN A 32 -8.74 -0.31 2.26
CA ASN A 32 -9.04 0.13 0.90
C ASN A 32 -9.62 1.54 0.78
N THR A 33 -9.72 2.27 1.89
CA THR A 33 -10.12 3.68 1.91
C THR A 33 -9.05 4.54 2.59
N LEU A 34 -8.95 5.80 2.19
CA LEU A 34 -8.07 6.78 2.82
C LEU A 34 -8.55 7.06 4.25
N LEU A 35 -7.88 6.47 5.24
CA LEU A 35 -8.27 6.57 6.65
C LEU A 35 -9.78 6.28 6.81
N LYS A 36 -10.50 7.15 7.53
CA LYS A 36 -11.96 7.07 7.74
C LYS A 36 -12.76 7.95 6.77
N THR A 37 -12.16 8.41 5.68
CA THR A 37 -12.81 9.33 4.73
C THR A 37 -13.77 8.62 3.77
N GLY A 38 -13.62 7.30 3.61
CA GLY A 38 -14.38 6.52 2.62
C GLY A 38 -13.89 6.67 1.18
N ILE A 39 -12.86 7.50 0.92
CA ILE A 39 -12.30 7.68 -0.43
C ILE A 39 -11.49 6.43 -0.79
N PRO A 40 -11.77 5.75 -1.91
CA PRO A 40 -11.05 4.53 -2.30
C PRO A 40 -9.59 4.83 -2.64
N VAL A 41 -8.71 3.88 -2.32
CA VAL A 41 -7.26 3.97 -2.60
C VAL A 41 -6.75 2.79 -3.44
N ILE A 42 -5.64 3.02 -4.13
CA ILE A 42 -4.85 1.98 -4.81
C ILE A 42 -3.41 2.01 -4.28
N ILE A 43 -2.74 0.86 -4.31
CA ILE A 43 -1.31 0.77 -3.99
C ILE A 43 -0.52 0.80 -5.29
N VAL A 44 0.44 1.73 -5.36
CA VAL A 44 1.38 1.84 -6.48
C VAL A 44 2.76 1.44 -5.99
N THR A 45 3.32 0.42 -6.62
CA THR A 45 4.73 0.05 -6.44
C THR A 45 5.54 0.73 -7.55
N MET A 46 6.51 1.56 -7.19
CA MET A 46 7.41 2.20 -8.14
C MET A 46 8.87 1.98 -7.75
N ARG A 47 9.75 2.11 -8.75
CA ARG A 47 11.19 2.26 -8.57
C ARG A 47 11.58 3.62 -9.13
N GLY A 48 12.21 4.44 -8.28
CA GLY A 48 12.80 5.72 -8.69
C GLY A 48 13.97 5.54 -9.64
#